data_AF-Q6MSY1-F1
#
_entry.id   AF-Q6MSY1-F1
#
_cell.length_a   1.000
_cell.length_b   1.000
_cell.length_c   1.000
_cell.angle_alpha   90.00
_cell.angle_beta   90.00
_cell.angle_gamma   90.00
#
_symmetry.space_group_name_H-M   'P 1'
#
loop_
_entity.id
_entity.type
_entity.pdbx_description
1 polymer ?
#
loop_
_entity_poly.entity_id
_entity_poly.type
_entity_poly.pdbx_seq_one_letter_code
_entity_poly.pdbx_strand_id
1 'polypeptide(L)'
;MVYYARNNEPFFQGAFGSGLTPDKKLGDNSYPSKLDFSRVTGIKSLRGLIFHDEYDSSNKSRKITELTLYNNEDFFEISADELDKANLEHLSTGEGSPEKPKINFSNGSSTKGIRIKGTSELSESGRKNLEKYFEYSESLKFAGKQIQVDSSSNQLKEQLKSWGYSVSDSSTRSFT
;
A
#
# COMPACT_ATOMS: atom_id res chain seq x y z
N MET A 1 -15.26 8.07 -5.73
CA MET A 1 -16.70 7.79 -6.02
C MET A 1 -17.46 7.01 -4.94
N VAL A 2 -17.05 5.85 -4.39
CA VAL A 2 -17.89 5.13 -3.36
C VAL A 2 -17.82 5.76 -1.95
N TYR A 3 -16.64 6.20 -1.50
CA TYR A 3 -16.39 6.63 -0.12
C TYR A 3 -17.06 7.93 0.34
N TYR A 4 -17.52 8.76 -0.60
CA TYR A 4 -18.22 10.01 -0.31
C TYR A 4 -19.65 10.00 -0.85
N ALA A 5 -19.90 9.42 -2.04
CA ALA A 5 -21.22 9.46 -2.66
C ALA A 5 -22.21 8.43 -2.07
N ARG A 6 -21.73 7.33 -1.46
CA ARG A 6 -22.58 6.24 -0.96
C ARG A 6 -22.40 5.96 0.54
N ASN A 7 -21.72 6.84 1.27
CA ASN A 7 -21.41 6.64 2.69
C ASN A 7 -22.65 6.69 3.61
N ASN A 8 -23.79 7.20 3.13
CA ASN A 8 -25.06 7.19 3.86
C ASN A 8 -25.82 5.88 3.71
N GLU A 9 -25.36 4.93 2.89
CA GLU A 9 -25.95 3.58 2.84
C GLU A 9 -25.40 2.73 4.00
N PRO A 10 -26.25 2.04 4.78
CA PRO A 10 -25.83 1.29 5.97
C PRO A 10 -24.65 0.33 5.75
N PHE A 11 -24.58 -0.31 4.58
CA PHE A 11 -23.48 -1.23 4.22
C PHE A 11 -22.11 -0.54 4.07
N PHE A 12 -22.10 0.75 3.76
CA PHE A 12 -20.88 1.55 3.57
C PHE A 12 -20.60 2.49 4.74
N GLN A 13 -21.35 2.40 5.84
CA GLN A 13 -21.14 3.27 7.00
C GLN A 13 -20.01 2.79 7.91
N GLY A 14 -19.46 1.58 7.78
CA GLY A 14 -18.46 1.07 8.73
C GLY A 14 -19.00 0.99 10.18
N ALA A 15 -18.12 1.03 11.17
CA ALA A 15 -18.48 0.76 12.57
C ALA A 15 -19.16 1.93 13.34
N PHE A 16 -18.98 3.18 12.90
CA PHE A 16 -19.43 4.37 13.65
C PHE A 16 -20.70 5.04 13.06
N GLY A 17 -21.30 4.46 12.02
CA GLY A 17 -22.53 4.95 11.41
C GLY A 17 -22.40 6.24 10.58
N SER A 18 -23.56 6.85 10.33
CA SER A 18 -23.72 8.02 9.45
C SER A 18 -23.39 9.37 10.09
N GLY A 19 -22.72 9.39 11.24
CA GLY A 19 -22.49 10.62 12.01
C GLY A 19 -23.78 11.31 12.49
N LEU A 20 -23.64 12.56 12.97
CA LEU A 20 -24.76 13.35 13.51
C LEU A 20 -25.51 14.16 12.44
N THR A 21 -24.86 14.46 11.30
CA THR A 21 -25.44 15.25 10.19
C THR A 21 -25.05 14.68 8.83
N PRO A 22 -25.59 13.50 8.46
CA PRO A 22 -25.14 12.70 7.31
C PRO A 22 -25.17 13.41 5.95
N ASP A 23 -26.12 14.31 5.72
CA ASP A 23 -26.30 14.96 4.41
C ASP A 23 -25.58 16.32 4.28
N LYS A 24 -24.97 16.81 5.36
CA LYS A 24 -24.33 18.14 5.41
C LYS A 24 -22.84 18.09 5.71
N LYS A 25 -22.34 16.99 6.28
CA LYS A 25 -20.94 16.81 6.68
C LYS A 25 -20.47 15.39 6.39
N LEU A 26 -20.37 15.08 5.10
CA LEU A 26 -20.00 13.74 4.64
C LEU A 26 -18.66 13.28 5.22
N GLY A 27 -17.71 14.20 5.47
CA GLY A 27 -16.42 13.91 6.08
C GLY A 27 -16.47 13.29 7.49
N ASP A 28 -17.54 13.48 8.25
CA ASP A 28 -17.69 12.96 9.63
C ASP A 28 -18.34 11.57 9.68
N ASN A 29 -18.86 11.08 8.55
CA ASN A 29 -19.45 9.75 8.46
C ASN A 29 -18.33 8.70 8.47
N SER A 30 -18.54 7.56 9.12
CA SER A 30 -17.61 6.45 8.94
C SER A 30 -17.80 5.77 7.59
N TYR A 31 -16.78 5.01 7.20
CA TYR A 31 -16.62 4.44 5.88
C TYR A 31 -15.84 3.13 6.00
N PRO A 32 -15.88 2.25 4.98
CA PRO A 32 -15.07 1.04 4.98
C PRO A 32 -13.60 1.44 4.95
N SER A 33 -12.85 1.05 5.97
CA SER A 33 -11.43 1.38 6.10
C SER A 33 -10.52 0.20 5.75
N LYS A 34 -11.09 -0.90 5.24
CA LYS A 34 -10.36 -2.09 4.82
C LYS A 34 -10.53 -2.31 3.33
N LEU A 35 -9.42 -2.50 2.62
CA LEU A 35 -9.38 -2.82 1.19
C LEU A 35 -8.77 -4.19 0.99
N ASP A 36 -9.50 -5.08 0.31
CA ASP A 36 -9.07 -6.44 0.04
C ASP A 36 -8.96 -6.69 -1.47
N PHE A 37 -7.71 -6.76 -1.94
CA PHE A 37 -7.32 -7.12 -3.30
C PHE A 37 -6.70 -8.52 -3.38
N SER A 38 -6.95 -9.39 -2.39
CA SER A 38 -6.41 -10.77 -2.34
C SER A 38 -6.80 -11.66 -3.53
N ARG A 39 -7.74 -11.23 -4.38
CA ARG A 39 -8.17 -11.92 -5.60
C ARG A 39 -7.87 -11.15 -6.89
N VAL A 40 -7.20 -10.00 -6.79
CA VAL A 40 -6.92 -9.13 -7.94
C VAL A 40 -5.41 -9.04 -8.13
N THR A 41 -4.89 -9.78 -9.11
CA THR A 41 -3.45 -9.94 -9.31
C THR A 41 -2.74 -8.69 -9.84
N GLY A 42 -3.48 -7.82 -10.54
CA GLY A 42 -2.95 -6.61 -11.17
C GLY A 42 -2.86 -5.39 -10.27
N ILE A 43 -3.53 -5.38 -9.11
CA ILE A 43 -3.46 -4.26 -8.16
C ILE A 43 -2.33 -4.53 -7.16
N LYS A 44 -1.36 -3.63 -7.13
CA LYS A 44 -0.18 -3.74 -6.27
C LYS A 44 -0.09 -2.66 -5.21
N SER A 45 -0.96 -1.65 -5.24
CA SER A 45 -0.91 -0.52 -4.31
C SER A 45 -2.26 0.22 -4.27
N LEU A 46 -2.28 1.41 -3.64
CA LEU A 46 -3.41 2.33 -3.67
C LEU A 46 -3.34 3.32 -4.85
N ARG A 47 -2.44 3.11 -5.80
CA ARG A 47 -2.28 3.96 -6.98
C ARG A 47 -3.61 4.13 -7.71
N GLY A 48 -3.91 5.37 -8.08
CA GLY A 48 -5.11 5.72 -8.84
C GLY A 48 -6.40 5.72 -8.02
N LEU A 49 -6.35 5.37 -6.74
CA LEU A 49 -7.48 5.54 -5.84
C LEU A 49 -7.55 6.97 -5.32
N ILE A 50 -8.78 7.48 -5.21
CA ILE A 50 -9.07 8.85 -4.78
C ILE A 50 -9.56 8.81 -3.34
N PHE A 51 -8.82 9.49 -2.46
CA PHE A 51 -9.05 9.54 -1.02
C PHE A 51 -9.50 10.91 -0.53
N HIS A 52 -9.82 11.84 -1.41
CA HIS A 52 -10.41 13.13 -1.07
C HIS A 52 -11.77 13.25 -1.75
N ASP A 53 -12.56 14.21 -1.28
CA ASP A 53 -13.82 14.56 -1.93
C ASP A 53 -13.53 15.43 -3.15
N GLU A 54 -13.94 14.95 -4.32
CA GLU A 54 -13.73 15.63 -5.61
C GLU A 54 -14.67 16.82 -5.80
N TYR A 55 -15.74 16.92 -5.00
CA TYR A 55 -16.78 17.95 -5.11
C TYR A 55 -16.74 18.97 -3.96
N ASP A 56 -16.26 18.56 -2.78
CA ASP A 56 -16.15 19.44 -1.61
C ASP A 56 -14.78 19.31 -0.91
N SER A 57 -13.87 20.22 -1.23
CA SER A 57 -12.50 20.23 -0.69
C SER A 57 -12.42 20.54 0.81
N SER A 58 -13.51 20.94 1.46
CA SER A 58 -13.55 21.14 2.91
C SER A 58 -13.61 19.83 3.69
N ASN A 59 -13.97 18.72 3.02
CA ASN A 59 -14.02 17.40 3.64
C ASN A 59 -12.62 16.83 3.86
N LYS A 60 -12.42 16.21 5.04
CA LYS A 60 -11.17 15.51 5.36
C LYS A 60 -10.96 14.32 4.44
N SER A 61 -9.69 14.09 4.06
CA SER A 61 -9.30 12.91 3.28
C SER A 61 -9.57 11.61 4.06
N ARG A 62 -10.06 10.59 3.35
CA ARG A 62 -10.24 9.23 3.88
C ARG A 62 -8.91 8.49 4.02
N LYS A 63 -8.85 7.60 5.00
CA LYS A 63 -7.69 6.78 5.35
C LYS A 63 -8.06 5.30 5.43
N ILE A 64 -7.15 4.45 5.01
CA ILE A 64 -7.30 3.00 5.03
C ILE A 64 -6.50 2.45 6.21
N THR A 65 -7.12 1.59 7.00
CA THR A 65 -6.48 0.95 8.16
C THR A 65 -5.86 -0.40 7.79
N GLU A 66 -6.41 -1.09 6.80
CA GLU A 66 -5.96 -2.41 6.38
C GLU A 66 -6.01 -2.56 4.86
N LEU A 67 -4.92 -3.05 4.27
CA LEU A 67 -4.79 -3.34 2.86
C LEU A 67 -4.33 -4.79 2.68
N THR A 68 -5.09 -5.59 1.94
CA THR A 68 -4.68 -6.95 1.56
C THR A 68 -4.38 -6.99 0.07
N LEU A 69 -3.18 -7.44 -0.30
CA LEU A 69 -2.71 -7.50 -1.68
C LEU A 69 -2.53 -8.94 -2.14
N TYR A 70 -2.74 -9.18 -3.44
CA TYR A 70 -2.45 -10.48 -4.02
C TYR A 70 -0.94 -10.73 -4.09
N ASN A 71 -0.50 -11.84 -3.50
CA ASN A 71 0.80 -12.46 -3.71
C ASN A 71 0.69 -13.99 -3.56
N ASN A 72 1.37 -14.74 -4.42
CA ASN A 72 1.49 -16.19 -4.36
C ASN A 72 2.96 -16.67 -4.38
N GLU A 73 3.92 -15.75 -4.33
CA GLU A 73 5.36 -16.01 -4.41
C GLU A 73 6.07 -15.61 -3.09
N ASP A 74 7.32 -16.05 -2.91
CA ASP A 74 8.14 -15.66 -1.77
C ASP A 74 8.47 -14.14 -1.77
N PHE A 75 8.51 -13.51 -2.94
CA PHE A 75 8.75 -12.07 -3.09
C PHE A 75 7.52 -11.38 -3.70
N PHE A 76 7.01 -10.36 -3.02
CA PHE A 76 5.95 -9.52 -3.57
C PHE A 76 6.52 -8.63 -4.69
N GLU A 77 6.04 -8.82 -5.91
CA GLU A 77 6.50 -8.09 -7.07
C GLU A 77 5.73 -6.77 -7.28
N ILE A 78 6.47 -5.67 -7.43
CA ILE A 78 5.99 -4.32 -7.70
C ILE A 78 7.00 -3.59 -8.61
N SER A 79 6.55 -2.73 -9.52
CA SER A 79 7.49 -1.94 -10.34
C SER A 79 7.95 -0.68 -9.61
N ALA A 80 9.09 -0.12 -10.00
CA ALA A 80 9.57 1.16 -9.46
C ALA A 80 8.54 2.30 -9.65
N ASP A 81 7.94 2.40 -10.83
CA ASP A 81 6.89 3.41 -11.13
C ASP A 81 5.64 3.23 -10.28
N GLU A 82 5.22 1.98 -10.04
CA GLU A 82 4.09 1.68 -9.16
C GLU A 82 4.39 2.05 -7.72
N LEU A 83 5.60 1.75 -7.25
CA LEU A 83 6.04 2.04 -5.89
C LEU A 83 6.13 3.56 -5.63
N ASP A 84 6.61 4.33 -6.60
CA ASP A 84 6.64 5.80 -6.53
C ASP A 84 5.25 6.43 -6.39
N LYS A 85 4.24 5.79 -7.01
CA LYS A 85 2.85 6.27 -7.08
C LYS A 85 1.89 5.44 -6.24
N ALA A 86 2.42 4.69 -5.26
CA ALA A 86 1.65 3.69 -4.52
C ALA A 86 0.60 4.28 -3.56
N ASN A 87 0.69 5.59 -3.28
CA ASN A 87 -0.23 6.36 -2.44
C ASN A 87 -0.43 5.77 -1.02
N LEU A 88 0.61 5.14 -0.44
CA LEU A 88 0.50 4.48 0.87
C LEU A 88 0.45 5.47 2.04
N GLU A 89 0.58 6.78 1.82
CA GLU A 89 0.28 7.85 2.79
C GLU A 89 -1.19 7.94 3.18
N HIS A 90 -2.06 7.25 2.45
CA HIS A 90 -3.44 7.06 2.83
C HIS A 90 -3.65 5.87 3.78
N LEU A 91 -2.62 5.04 4.03
CA LEU A 91 -2.66 4.08 5.13
C LEU A 91 -2.44 4.79 6.47
N SER A 92 -3.46 4.82 7.31
CA SER A 92 -3.43 5.43 8.63
C SER A 92 -4.58 4.90 9.49
N THR A 93 -4.32 4.77 10.79
CA THR A 93 -5.28 4.49 11.85
C THR A 93 -5.75 5.76 12.58
N GLY A 94 -5.37 6.94 12.06
CA GLY A 94 -5.65 8.25 12.65
C GLY A 94 -4.41 8.91 13.26
N GLU A 95 -4.48 10.24 13.39
CA GLU A 95 -3.41 11.02 14.04
C GLU A 95 -3.32 10.66 15.53
N GLY A 96 -2.10 10.40 16.01
CA GLY A 96 -1.86 10.05 17.42
C GLY A 96 -2.30 8.65 17.83
N SER A 97 -2.79 7.82 16.90
CA SER A 97 -3.14 6.43 17.20
C SER A 97 -1.86 5.61 17.45
N PRO A 98 -1.78 4.85 18.57
CA PRO A 98 -0.65 3.96 18.82
C PRO A 98 -0.67 2.72 17.91
N GLU A 99 -1.83 2.37 17.36
CA GLU A 99 -1.98 1.23 16.46
C GLU A 99 -1.49 1.60 15.06
N LYS A 100 -0.69 0.76 14.41
CA LYS A 100 -0.25 0.98 13.03
C LYS A 100 -1.22 0.35 12.03
N PRO A 101 -1.35 0.91 10.82
CA PRO A 101 -2.02 0.24 9.70
C PRO A 101 -1.39 -1.12 9.39
N LYS A 102 -2.15 -1.96 8.68
CA LYS A 102 -1.70 -3.31 8.30
C LYS A 102 -1.69 -3.50 6.79
N ILE A 103 -0.62 -4.13 6.30
CA ILE A 103 -0.53 -4.64 4.93
C ILE A 103 -0.39 -6.16 4.98
N ASN A 104 -1.37 -6.86 4.44
CA ASN A 104 -1.40 -8.31 4.33
C ASN A 104 -1.17 -8.76 2.89
N PHE A 105 -0.70 -10.00 2.73
CA PHE A 105 -0.59 -10.68 1.45
C PHE A 105 -1.49 -11.91 1.41
N SER A 106 -2.03 -12.25 0.25
CA SER A 106 -2.96 -13.39 0.08
C SER A 106 -2.33 -14.76 0.39
N ASN A 107 -1.00 -14.87 0.34
CA ASN A 107 -0.25 -16.08 0.76
C ASN A 107 0.16 -16.06 2.24
N GLY A 108 -0.44 -15.18 3.05
CA GLY A 108 -0.19 -15.08 4.49
C GLY A 108 1.26 -14.69 4.80
N SER A 109 1.91 -15.45 5.67
CA SER A 109 3.29 -15.21 6.11
C SER A 109 4.36 -15.68 5.14
N SER A 110 4.00 -16.19 3.96
CA SER A 110 4.95 -16.75 2.99
C SER A 110 5.75 -15.67 2.26
N THR A 111 5.26 -14.42 2.24
CA THR A 111 5.98 -13.29 1.63
C THR A 111 7.16 -12.87 2.49
N LYS A 112 8.38 -13.07 1.99
CA LYS A 112 9.67 -12.82 2.68
C LYS A 112 10.38 -11.56 2.18
N GLY A 113 9.97 -11.00 1.06
CA GLY A 113 10.64 -9.82 0.53
C GLY A 113 9.84 -9.12 -0.54
N ILE A 114 10.43 -8.06 -1.09
CA ILE A 114 9.86 -7.31 -2.21
C ILE A 114 10.77 -7.48 -3.42
N ARG A 115 10.20 -7.75 -4.58
CA ARG A 115 10.91 -7.69 -5.87
C ARG A 115 10.50 -6.40 -6.58
N ILE A 116 11.47 -5.52 -6.83
CA ILE A 116 11.26 -4.27 -7.54
C ILE A 116 11.66 -4.46 -9.00
N LYS A 117 10.68 -4.34 -9.89
CA LYS A 117 10.87 -4.42 -11.35
C LYS A 117 11.23 -3.06 -11.95
N GLY A 118 12.12 -3.09 -12.94
CA GLY A 118 12.60 -1.91 -13.65
C GLY A 118 14.01 -1.48 -13.23
N THR A 119 14.56 -0.50 -13.95
CA THR A 119 15.95 -0.05 -13.80
C THR A 119 16.09 1.34 -13.19
N SER A 120 14.99 2.09 -13.10
CA SER A 120 14.97 3.45 -12.55
C SER A 120 15.18 3.44 -11.04
N GLU A 121 15.90 4.45 -10.55
CA GLU A 121 15.96 4.78 -9.13
C GLU A 121 14.58 5.19 -8.60
N LEU A 122 14.36 4.98 -7.30
CA LEU A 122 13.14 5.40 -6.63
C LEU A 122 13.24 6.86 -6.21
N SER A 123 12.10 7.55 -6.28
CA SER A 123 11.93 8.86 -5.69
C SER A 123 11.84 8.78 -4.16
N GLU A 124 11.85 9.94 -3.50
CA GLU A 124 11.57 10.02 -2.06
C GLU A 124 10.15 9.51 -1.71
N SER A 125 9.19 9.63 -2.62
CA SER A 125 7.85 9.04 -2.47
C SER A 125 7.94 7.50 -2.49
N GLY A 126 8.66 6.95 -3.47
CA GLY A 126 8.89 5.51 -3.59
C GLY A 126 9.60 4.95 -2.36
N ARG A 127 10.61 5.65 -1.83
CA ARG A 127 11.27 5.31 -0.57
C ARG A 127 10.28 5.22 0.58
N LYS A 128 9.44 6.24 0.80
CA LYS A 128 8.45 6.26 1.88
C LYS A 128 7.40 5.16 1.73
N ASN A 129 6.98 4.87 0.50
CA ASN A 129 6.05 3.77 0.22
C ASN A 129 6.72 2.41 0.49
N LEU A 130 7.98 2.24 0.12
CA LEU A 130 8.75 1.04 0.41
C LEU A 130 8.90 0.81 1.92
N GLU A 131 9.25 1.86 2.67
CA GLU A 131 9.38 1.81 4.13
C GLU A 131 8.06 1.35 4.78
N LYS A 132 6.91 1.85 4.30
CA LYS A 132 5.59 1.44 4.79
C LYS A 132 5.27 -0.03 4.54
N TYR A 133 5.70 -0.63 3.43
CA TYR A 133 5.54 -2.07 3.25
C TYR A 133 6.25 -2.86 4.36
N PHE A 134 7.50 -2.52 4.66
CA PHE A 134 8.26 -3.18 5.72
C PHE A 134 7.75 -2.82 7.12
N GLU A 135 7.18 -1.64 7.31
CA GLU A 135 6.65 -1.20 8.60
C GLU A 135 5.25 -1.74 8.91
N TYR A 136 4.40 -1.95 7.90
CA TYR A 136 3.00 -2.32 8.09
C TYR A 136 2.71 -3.78 7.77
N SER A 137 3.65 -4.50 7.16
CA SER A 137 3.51 -5.94 6.90
C SER A 137 4.29 -6.77 7.92
N GLU A 138 3.58 -7.56 8.71
CA GLU A 138 4.21 -8.49 9.66
C GLU A 138 5.12 -9.50 8.97
N SER A 139 4.75 -10.02 7.78
CA SER A 139 5.58 -11.01 7.09
C SER A 139 6.92 -10.43 6.64
N LEU A 140 6.96 -9.14 6.27
CA LEU A 140 8.18 -8.46 5.84
C LEU A 140 9.05 -7.95 6.98
N LYS A 141 8.45 -7.57 8.12
CA LYS A 141 9.20 -7.08 9.31
C LYS A 141 10.29 -8.05 9.75
N PHE A 142 9.95 -9.34 9.80
CA PHE A 142 10.84 -10.37 10.31
C PHE A 142 11.81 -10.92 9.25
N ALA A 143 11.62 -10.57 7.98
CA ALA A 143 12.40 -11.14 6.89
C ALA A 143 13.69 -10.36 6.56
N GLY A 144 14.08 -9.38 7.39
CA GLY A 144 15.39 -8.74 7.28
C GLY A 144 15.53 -7.76 6.12
N LYS A 145 14.46 -7.04 5.76
CA LYS A 145 14.49 -5.99 4.71
C LYS A 145 15.03 -6.48 3.36
N GLN A 146 14.63 -7.70 2.97
CA GLN A 146 15.07 -8.33 1.72
C GLN A 146 14.40 -7.71 0.50
N ILE A 147 15.22 -7.28 -0.47
CA ILE A 147 14.78 -6.78 -1.76
C ILE A 147 15.48 -7.54 -2.89
N GLN A 148 14.73 -7.87 -3.92
CA GLN A 148 15.24 -8.31 -5.21
C GLN A 148 15.07 -7.23 -6.26
N VAL A 149 16.07 -7.03 -7.11
CA VAL A 149 16.01 -6.16 -8.28
C VAL A 149 16.44 -6.92 -9.54
N ASP A 150 16.09 -6.42 -10.72
CA ASP A 150 16.59 -7.00 -11.97
C ASP A 150 18.13 -6.85 -12.05
N SER A 151 18.83 -7.84 -12.60
CA SER A 151 20.31 -7.88 -12.58
C SER A 151 20.98 -6.71 -13.31
N SER A 152 20.26 -6.05 -14.22
CA SER A 152 20.70 -4.87 -14.94
C SER A 152 20.56 -3.56 -14.15
N SER A 153 19.85 -3.57 -13.02
CA SER A 153 19.45 -2.37 -12.28
C SER A 153 20.50 -1.89 -11.26
N ASN A 154 21.72 -1.63 -11.74
CA ASN A 154 22.87 -1.30 -10.87
C ASN A 154 22.63 -0.06 -10.00
N GLN A 155 22.09 1.03 -10.57
CA GLN A 155 21.83 2.28 -9.83
C GLN A 155 20.80 2.08 -8.72
N LEU A 156 19.66 1.47 -9.04
CA LEU A 156 18.63 1.12 -8.06
C LEU A 156 19.19 0.21 -6.95
N LYS A 157 20.03 -0.76 -7.29
CA LYS A 157 20.68 -1.65 -6.33
C LYS A 157 21.55 -0.89 -5.34
N GLU A 158 22.38 0.03 -5.83
CA GLU A 158 23.24 0.87 -5.01
C GLU A 158 22.43 1.80 -4.12
N GLN A 159 21.39 2.44 -4.68
CA GLN A 159 20.47 3.30 -3.96
C GLN A 159 19.81 2.56 -2.78
N LEU A 160 19.21 1.39 -3.03
CA LEU A 160 18.54 0.60 -2.00
C LEU A 160 19.53 0.09 -0.93
N LYS A 161 20.75 -0.30 -1.30
CA LYS A 161 21.80 -0.66 -0.33
C LYS A 161 22.18 0.51 0.56
N SER A 162 22.28 1.72 -0.01
CA SER A 162 22.58 2.94 0.75
C SER A 162 21.51 3.27 1.79
N TRP A 163 20.26 2.85 1.55
CA TRP A 163 19.15 2.98 2.51
C TRP A 163 19.08 1.85 3.54
N GLY A 164 20.04 0.90 3.50
CA GLY A 164 20.15 -0.19 4.47
C GLY A 164 19.30 -1.43 4.15
N TYR A 165 18.87 -1.60 2.91
CA TYR A 165 18.18 -2.82 2.47
C TYR A 165 19.17 -3.93 2.09
N SER A 166 18.77 -5.18 2.30
CA SER A 166 19.51 -6.35 1.82
C SER A 166 19.08 -6.66 0.38
N VAL A 167 19.92 -6.27 -0.60
CA VAL A 167 19.56 -6.32 -2.02
C VAL A 167 20.26 -7.47 -2.74
N SER A 168 19.48 -8.32 -3.41
CA SER A 168 19.94 -9.42 -4.25
C SER A 168 19.41 -9.29 -5.69
N ASP A 169 20.04 -9.99 -6.62
CA ASP A 169 19.53 -10.08 -7.99
C ASP A 169 18.34 -11.04 -8.05
N SER A 170 17.29 -10.64 -8.76
CA SER A 170 16.24 -11.59 -9.14
C SER A 170 16.82 -12.54 -10.18
N SER A 171 16.88 -13.82 -9.85
CA SER A 171 17.36 -14.86 -10.75
C SER A 171 16.29 -15.17 -11.79
N THR A 172 16.22 -14.35 -12.85
CA THR A 172 15.50 -14.75 -14.05
C THR A 172 16.36 -15.78 -14.78
N ARG A 173 16.28 -17.05 -14.36
CA ARG A 173 16.71 -18.16 -15.22
C ARG A 173 15.72 -18.23 -16.37
N SER A 174 15.96 -17.46 -17.43
CA SER A 174 15.35 -17.71 -18.72
C SER A 174 15.94 -19.02 -19.23
N PHE A 175 15.17 -20.10 -19.12
CA PHE A 175 15.44 -21.29 -19.94
C PHE A 175 15.06 -20.92 -21.37
N THR A 176 16.07 -20.60 -22.18
CA THR A 176 15.96 -20.60 -23.65
C THR A 176 15.84 -22.03 -24.16
#